data_AF-A0A453LHV4-F1
#
_entry.id   AF-A0A453LHV4-F1
#
_cell.length_a   1.000
_cell.length_b   1.000
_cell.length_c   1.000
_cell.angle_alpha   90.00
_cell.angle_beta   90.00
_cell.angle_gamma   90.00
#
_symmetry.space_group_name_H-M   'P 1'
#
loop_
_entity.id
_entity.type
_entity.pdbx_description
1 polymer ?
#
loop_
_entity_poly.entity_id
_entity_poly.type
_entity_poly.pdbx_seq_one_letter_code
_entity_poly.pdbx_strand_id
1 'polypeptide(L)'
;MEAGGGAARPEPPSGEGARLEQSQMQLDGPVVLNRSAELESSDAMDIDATPAQALKQTVPPPTQSPAATLTDTVVQVQKQLKRKRASNGPVIAPAEKEALADGCRLELQGLFEYYKEVSGHKMQIDGGGNLSTNAMIGCLLEESNLGLSKLVDEAFEKLKGTEGVSVASVRSSVLLIGQRMMYGQSSPDADVLEDESELSLWCWEVRDLKVLPVRTRGFLSARRTARKKIHERITALHSTLSALESTGAEGQVNELRKVSMKLSKALNLEGIRSMVERVTQKNNIQR
;
A
#
# COMPACT_ATOMS: atom_id res chain seq x y z
N MET A 1 -46.73 -0.83 -48.26
CA MET A 1 -45.68 -1.17 -49.24
C MET A 1 -44.40 -1.32 -48.43
N GLU A 2 -44.15 -2.53 -47.94
CA GLU A 2 -43.30 -3.56 -48.59
C GLU A 2 -41.83 -3.10 -48.69
N ALA A 3 -40.79 -3.89 -48.47
CA ALA A 3 -40.56 -5.24 -47.93
C ALA A 3 -39.03 -5.47 -48.04
N GLY A 4 -38.48 -6.40 -47.24
CA GLY A 4 -37.23 -7.13 -47.52
C GLY A 4 -35.94 -6.34 -47.26
N GLY A 5 -34.90 -6.86 -46.60
CA GLY A 5 -34.29 -8.20 -46.59
C GLY A 5 -32.76 -7.92 -46.59
N GLY A 6 -31.81 -8.72 -46.13
CA GLY A 6 -31.71 -10.05 -45.55
C GLY A 6 -30.25 -10.21 -45.10
N ALA A 7 -29.99 -11.23 -44.29
CA ALA A 7 -28.72 -11.51 -43.61
C ALA A 7 -27.55 -11.92 -44.53
N ALA A 8 -26.30 -11.81 -44.01
CA ALA A 8 -25.31 -12.89 -44.06
C ALA A 8 -24.06 -12.58 -43.20
N ARG A 9 -23.71 -13.55 -42.35
CA ARG A 9 -22.46 -13.71 -41.59
C ARG A 9 -21.78 -14.97 -42.16
N PRO A 10 -20.44 -15.08 -42.16
CA PRO A 10 -19.82 -16.39 -42.14
C PRO A 10 -18.84 -16.56 -40.96
N GLU A 11 -18.85 -17.79 -40.44
CA GLU A 11 -17.98 -18.37 -39.41
C GLU A 11 -16.62 -18.85 -39.99
N PRO A 12 -15.64 -19.22 -39.14
CA PRO A 12 -14.23 -19.42 -39.50
C PRO A 12 -13.91 -20.90 -39.82
N PRO A 13 -12.70 -21.20 -40.36
CA PRO A 13 -12.22 -22.57 -40.45
C PRO A 13 -11.23 -22.96 -39.34
N SER A 14 -11.28 -24.26 -39.08
CA SER A 14 -10.72 -25.11 -38.03
C SER A 14 -9.33 -25.68 -38.35
N GLY A 15 -8.69 -26.32 -37.35
CA GLY A 15 -7.60 -27.31 -37.48
C GLY A 15 -6.49 -27.12 -36.43
N GLU A 16 -6.45 -27.81 -35.29
CA GLU A 16 -6.06 -29.23 -35.01
C GLU A 16 -4.59 -29.63 -35.28
N GLY A 17 -3.94 -30.20 -34.25
CA GLY A 17 -2.89 -31.24 -34.35
C GLY A 17 -1.46 -30.79 -34.01
N ALA A 18 -0.95 -31.06 -32.80
CA ALA A 18 -0.04 -32.18 -32.44
C ALA A 18 1.46 -31.83 -32.72
N ARG A 19 2.53 -32.26 -32.03
CA ARG A 19 2.83 -33.32 -31.05
C ARG A 19 4.26 -33.09 -30.50
N LEU A 20 4.50 -33.65 -29.30
CA LEU A 20 5.77 -34.00 -28.62
C LEU A 20 7.06 -34.05 -29.45
N GLU A 21 8.18 -33.62 -28.82
CA GLU A 21 9.37 -34.48 -28.65
C GLU A 21 10.06 -34.21 -27.29
N GLN A 22 10.15 -35.27 -26.49
CA GLN A 22 11.08 -35.45 -25.38
C GLN A 22 12.43 -35.90 -25.95
N SER A 23 13.53 -35.43 -25.39
CA SER A 23 14.82 -36.09 -25.53
C SER A 23 15.56 -36.14 -24.20
N GLN A 24 16.38 -37.16 -24.08
CA GLN A 24 16.60 -38.02 -22.93
C GLN A 24 18.09 -38.03 -22.58
N MET A 25 18.37 -38.13 -21.27
CA MET A 25 19.55 -38.71 -20.61
C MET A 25 20.98 -38.27 -20.99
N GLN A 26 21.76 -37.93 -19.96
CA GLN A 26 23.06 -38.57 -19.76
C GLN A 26 23.46 -38.60 -18.27
N LEU A 27 23.82 -39.81 -17.84
CA LEU A 27 24.46 -40.17 -16.57
C LEU A 27 25.99 -39.99 -16.70
N ASP A 28 26.66 -39.58 -15.62
CA ASP A 28 27.81 -40.33 -15.06
C ASP A 28 28.31 -39.71 -13.74
N GLY A 29 28.64 -40.57 -12.77
CA GLY A 29 29.33 -40.25 -11.51
C GLY A 29 30.87 -40.20 -11.69
N PRO A 30 31.73 -40.45 -10.66
CA PRO A 30 31.45 -40.92 -9.29
C PRO A 30 32.20 -40.19 -8.13
N VAL A 31 31.68 -40.44 -6.92
CA VAL A 31 32.32 -40.72 -5.60
C VAL A 31 33.78 -40.30 -5.35
N VAL A 32 34.03 -39.55 -4.26
CA VAL A 32 35.15 -39.80 -3.32
C VAL A 32 34.71 -39.50 -1.87
N LEU A 33 34.81 -40.53 -1.03
CA LEU A 33 34.74 -40.51 0.44
C LEU A 33 36.04 -39.93 1.02
N ASN A 34 35.97 -39.13 2.08
CA ASN A 34 37.08 -39.07 3.03
C ASN A 34 36.59 -38.97 4.48
N ARG A 35 36.85 -40.08 5.19
CA ARG A 35 36.87 -40.25 6.65
C ARG A 35 38.27 -39.90 7.14
N SER A 36 38.38 -39.32 8.35
CA SER A 36 39.47 -39.39 9.34
C SER A 36 39.29 -38.20 10.30
N ALA A 37 39.55 -38.24 11.59
CA ALA A 37 39.89 -39.29 12.54
C ALA A 37 39.66 -38.70 13.95
N GLU A 38 39.39 -39.56 14.92
CA GLU A 38 39.36 -39.29 16.35
C GLU A 38 40.76 -38.95 16.88
N LEU A 39 40.86 -38.22 18.00
CA LEU A 39 41.65 -38.62 19.17
C LEU A 39 41.54 -37.62 20.33
N GLU A 40 41.33 -38.20 21.50
CA GLU A 40 41.22 -37.64 22.85
C GLU A 40 42.57 -37.20 23.44
N SER A 41 42.55 -36.33 24.45
CA SER A 41 43.51 -36.22 25.58
C SER A 41 43.10 -35.00 26.43
N SER A 42 43.15 -34.91 27.76
CA SER A 42 43.31 -35.81 28.90
C SER A 42 42.99 -34.95 30.14
N ASP A 43 42.50 -35.58 31.20
CA ASP A 43 42.23 -35.03 32.53
C ASP A 43 43.43 -34.28 33.17
N ALA A 44 43.10 -33.28 33.99
CA ALA A 44 43.81 -33.01 35.25
C ALA A 44 42.90 -32.28 36.23
N MET A 45 42.64 -32.92 37.37
CA MET A 45 41.99 -32.39 38.56
C MET A 45 42.99 -31.57 39.39
N ASP A 46 42.55 -30.47 39.98
CA ASP A 46 43.05 -30.08 41.30
C ASP A 46 41.99 -29.30 42.09
N ILE A 47 41.92 -29.61 43.38
CA ILE A 47 40.95 -29.17 44.37
C ILE A 47 41.64 -28.25 45.37
N ASP A 48 41.09 -27.08 45.64
CA ASP A 48 41.23 -26.47 46.96
C ASP A 48 40.02 -25.57 47.30
N ALA A 49 39.67 -25.56 48.59
CA ALA A 49 38.40 -25.12 49.12
C ALA A 49 38.51 -23.83 49.94
N THR A 50 37.56 -22.92 49.69
CA THR A 50 36.93 -21.93 50.61
C THR A 50 37.73 -20.68 51.09
N PRO A 51 37.07 -19.58 51.54
CA PRO A 51 35.65 -19.20 51.42
C PRO A 51 35.36 -17.76 50.91
N ALA A 52 34.16 -17.61 50.34
CA ALA A 52 33.24 -16.46 50.36
C ALA A 52 33.82 -15.02 50.45
N GLN A 53 33.84 -14.33 49.30
CA GLN A 53 33.56 -12.89 49.25
C GLN A 53 32.50 -12.61 48.18
N ALA A 54 31.39 -12.02 48.63
CA ALA A 54 30.25 -11.64 47.83
C ALA A 54 30.61 -10.52 46.85
N LEU A 55 30.85 -10.87 45.58
CA LEU A 55 30.86 -9.92 44.48
C LEU A 55 29.43 -9.81 43.93
N LYS A 56 28.81 -8.65 44.13
CA LYS A 56 27.53 -8.29 43.52
C LYS A 56 27.71 -8.22 41.99
N GLN A 57 27.36 -9.28 41.28
CA GLN A 57 27.11 -9.19 39.84
C GLN A 57 25.77 -8.48 39.65
N THR A 58 25.84 -7.22 39.27
CA THR A 58 24.76 -6.55 38.54
C THR A 58 24.59 -7.29 37.24
N VAL A 59 23.51 -8.07 37.14
CA VAL A 59 22.97 -8.59 35.87
C VAL A 59 22.74 -7.37 34.97
N PRO A 60 23.41 -7.24 33.81
CA PRO A 60 22.99 -6.25 32.84
C PRO A 60 21.57 -6.63 32.38
N PRO A 61 20.63 -5.68 32.31
CA PRO A 61 19.27 -5.97 31.84
C PRO A 61 19.36 -6.63 30.46
N PRO A 62 18.43 -7.54 30.12
CA PRO A 62 18.40 -8.16 28.80
C PRO A 62 18.40 -7.04 27.78
N THR A 63 19.49 -6.97 27.00
CA THR A 63 19.58 -6.10 25.85
C THR A 63 18.40 -6.48 24.97
N GLN A 64 17.36 -5.65 24.99
CA GLN A 64 16.24 -5.78 24.07
C GLN A 64 16.86 -5.70 22.68
N SER A 65 16.92 -6.84 22.00
CA SER A 65 17.10 -6.89 20.56
C SER A 65 16.18 -5.81 19.98
N PRO A 66 16.67 -4.96 19.06
CA PRO A 66 15.83 -3.92 18.47
C PRO A 66 14.56 -4.59 17.95
N ALA A 67 13.40 -4.06 18.34
CA ALA A 67 12.11 -4.57 17.90
C ALA A 67 12.17 -4.72 16.38
N ALA A 68 12.01 -5.95 15.89
CA ALA A 68 12.12 -6.23 14.46
C ALA A 68 11.17 -5.30 13.72
N THR A 69 11.68 -4.55 12.74
CA THR A 69 10.81 -3.68 11.95
C THR A 69 9.87 -4.54 11.12
N LEU A 70 8.71 -4.02 10.72
CA LEU A 70 7.79 -4.75 9.85
C LEU A 70 8.50 -5.29 8.60
N THR A 71 9.46 -4.54 8.06
CA THR A 71 10.29 -4.98 6.92
C THR A 71 11.08 -6.25 7.24
N ASP A 72 11.72 -6.31 8.41
CA ASP A 72 12.49 -7.48 8.85
C ASP A 72 11.59 -8.70 9.02
N THR A 73 10.42 -8.50 9.66
CA THR A 73 9.42 -9.55 9.85
C THR A 73 8.91 -10.09 8.51
N VAL A 74 8.64 -9.22 7.52
CA VAL A 74 8.24 -9.64 6.17
C VAL A 74 9.33 -10.46 5.49
N VAL A 75 10.60 -10.05 5.59
CA VAL A 75 11.73 -10.79 5.01
C VAL A 75 11.89 -12.18 5.66
N GLN A 76 11.77 -12.26 6.98
CA GLN A 76 11.80 -13.53 7.71
C GLN A 76 10.67 -14.46 7.25
N VAL A 77 9.44 -13.95 7.19
CA VAL A 77 8.28 -14.70 6.72
C VAL A 77 8.49 -15.20 5.28
N GLN A 78 8.96 -14.35 4.37
CA GLN A 78 9.26 -14.77 2.99
C GLN A 78 10.32 -15.88 2.91
N LYS A 79 11.34 -15.84 3.77
CA LYS A 79 12.38 -16.88 3.86
C LYS A 79 11.79 -18.21 4.32
N GLN A 80 10.84 -18.21 5.26
CA GLN A 80 10.14 -19.42 5.70
C GLN A 80 9.23 -19.99 4.60
N LEU A 81 8.50 -19.11 3.91
CA LEU A 81 7.59 -19.48 2.81
C LEU A 81 8.31 -20.08 1.58
N LYS A 82 9.61 -19.78 1.39
CA LYS A 82 10.45 -20.38 0.34
C LYS A 82 10.92 -21.80 0.70
N ARG A 83 11.07 -22.12 1.99
CA ARG A 83 11.69 -23.37 2.46
C ARG A 83 10.73 -24.55 2.56
N LYS A 84 9.42 -24.31 2.75
CA LYS A 84 8.43 -25.40 2.81
C LYS A 84 7.94 -25.83 1.42
N ARG A 85 8.21 -27.10 1.06
CA ARG A 85 7.55 -27.81 -0.04
C ARG A 85 6.70 -29.03 0.39
N ALA A 86 6.78 -29.51 1.64
CA ALA A 86 5.96 -30.63 2.14
C ALA A 86 6.06 -30.80 3.67
N SER A 87 5.28 -30.09 4.49
CA SER A 87 5.30 -30.30 5.96
C SER A 87 3.97 -29.93 6.61
N ASN A 88 3.47 -30.83 7.47
CA ASN A 88 2.16 -30.79 8.15
C ASN A 88 2.06 -29.80 9.33
N GLY A 89 3.12 -29.06 9.68
CA GLY A 89 3.09 -28.04 10.75
C GLY A 89 2.63 -26.64 10.28
N PRO A 90 2.31 -25.71 11.20
CA PRO A 90 2.06 -24.31 10.85
C PRO A 90 3.26 -23.73 10.07
N VAL A 91 2.97 -22.98 9.01
CA VAL A 91 4.00 -22.50 8.07
C VAL A 91 4.78 -21.32 8.60
N ILE A 92 4.18 -20.57 9.52
CA ILE A 92 4.79 -19.44 10.22
C ILE A 92 4.52 -19.66 11.71
N ALA A 93 5.52 -19.38 12.55
CA ALA A 93 5.36 -19.46 14.00
C ALA A 93 4.26 -18.50 14.47
N PRO A 94 3.39 -18.87 15.43
CA PRO A 94 2.33 -18.00 15.93
C PRO A 94 2.83 -16.61 16.36
N ALA A 95 4.01 -16.55 16.99
CA ALA A 95 4.63 -15.29 17.39
C ALA A 95 5.02 -14.39 16.20
N GLU A 96 5.51 -14.97 15.10
CA GLU A 96 5.85 -14.21 13.89
C GLU A 96 4.60 -13.76 13.13
N LYS A 97 3.55 -14.58 13.15
CA LYS A 97 2.24 -14.21 12.61
C LYS A 97 1.69 -12.99 13.35
N GLU A 98 1.73 -13.00 14.69
CA GLU A 98 1.25 -11.88 15.49
C GLU A 98 2.11 -10.64 15.29
N ALA A 99 3.44 -10.78 15.30
CA ALA A 99 4.35 -9.66 15.04
C ALA A 99 4.14 -9.04 13.65
N LEU A 100 3.83 -9.86 12.63
CA LEU A 100 3.50 -9.36 11.30
C LEU A 100 2.16 -8.61 11.31
N ALA A 101 1.14 -9.11 12.02
CA ALA A 101 -0.15 -8.45 12.13
C ALA A 101 -0.04 -7.11 12.88
N ASP A 102 0.67 -7.09 14.01
CA ASP A 102 0.95 -5.89 14.79
C ASP A 102 1.71 -4.85 13.96
N GLY A 103 2.77 -5.27 13.27
CA GLY A 103 3.51 -4.37 12.38
C GLY A 103 2.63 -3.79 11.28
N CYS A 104 1.74 -4.61 10.68
CA CYS A 104 0.80 -4.12 9.68
C CYS A 104 -0.16 -3.06 10.24
N ARG A 105 -0.74 -3.30 11.43
CA ARG A 105 -1.65 -2.37 12.10
C ARG A 105 -0.97 -1.06 12.46
N LEU A 106 0.25 -1.13 12.98
CA LEU A 106 1.05 0.04 13.33
C LEU A 106 1.37 0.90 12.10
N GLU A 107 1.77 0.27 10.99
CA GLU A 107 2.05 1.02 9.76
C GLU A 107 0.78 1.63 9.16
N LEU A 108 -0.37 0.93 9.19
CA LEU A 108 -1.66 1.48 8.77
C LEU A 108 -1.98 2.78 9.51
N GLN A 109 -1.79 2.83 10.83
CA GLN A 109 -1.99 4.04 11.62
C GLN A 109 -1.07 5.18 11.11
N GLY A 110 0.22 4.91 10.94
CA GLY A 110 1.16 5.93 10.44
C GLY A 110 0.84 6.40 9.02
N LEU A 111 0.30 5.53 8.17
CA LEU A 111 -0.17 5.89 6.83
C LEU A 111 -1.44 6.76 6.87
N PHE A 112 -2.37 6.50 7.78
CA PHE A 112 -3.54 7.36 7.98
C PHE A 112 -3.17 8.74 8.49
N GLU A 113 -2.21 8.82 9.41
CA GLU A 113 -1.67 10.10 9.89
C GLU A 113 -0.96 10.86 8.76
N TYR A 114 -0.08 10.19 8.02
CA TYR A 114 0.63 10.81 6.92
C TYR A 114 -0.30 11.22 5.77
N TYR A 115 -1.38 10.46 5.53
CA TYR A 115 -2.42 10.85 4.56
C TYR A 115 -3.02 12.22 4.89
N LYS A 116 -3.26 12.51 6.17
CA LYS A 116 -3.78 13.82 6.61
C LYS A 116 -2.78 14.95 6.31
N GLU A 117 -1.48 14.69 6.40
CA GLU A 117 -0.45 15.67 6.02
C GLU A 117 -0.42 15.94 4.50
N VAL A 118 -0.60 14.89 3.69
CA VAL A 118 -0.59 14.98 2.22
C VAL A 118 -1.98 15.21 1.59
N SER A 119 -2.98 15.52 2.42
CA SER A 119 -4.35 15.89 2.01
C SER A 119 -4.81 17.17 2.73
N GLY A 120 -5.96 17.74 2.34
CA GLY A 120 -6.55 18.88 3.03
C GLY A 120 -5.87 20.24 2.80
N HIS A 121 -5.04 20.41 1.76
CA HIS A 121 -4.49 21.72 1.45
C HIS A 121 -5.59 22.63 0.89
N LYS A 122 -6.11 23.54 1.73
CA LYS A 122 -7.08 24.54 1.30
C LYS A 122 -6.38 25.64 0.49
N MET A 123 -6.63 25.66 -0.81
CA MET A 123 -6.12 26.72 -1.68
C MET A 123 -6.88 28.02 -1.44
N GLN A 124 -6.15 29.11 -1.26
CA GLN A 124 -6.75 30.44 -1.14
C GLN A 124 -7.20 30.92 -2.51
N ILE A 125 -8.46 31.34 -2.62
CA ILE A 125 -8.94 32.09 -3.78
C ILE A 125 -8.49 33.53 -3.56
N ASP A 126 -7.33 33.89 -4.11
CA ASP A 126 -6.85 35.26 -4.01
C ASP A 126 -7.72 36.16 -4.91
N GLY A 127 -8.31 37.20 -4.33
CA GLY A 127 -9.28 38.09 -5.00
C GLY A 127 -8.68 38.97 -6.10
N GLY A 128 -7.37 38.88 -6.34
CA GLY A 128 -6.65 39.65 -7.35
C GLY A 128 -6.59 39.04 -8.75
N GLY A 129 -7.07 37.81 -8.96
CA GLY A 129 -7.05 37.13 -10.25
C GLY A 129 -8.45 36.85 -10.81
N ASN A 130 -8.69 37.14 -12.09
CA ASN A 130 -9.96 36.85 -12.76
C ASN A 130 -10.05 35.34 -13.09
N LEU A 131 -10.22 34.51 -12.05
CA LEU A 131 -10.43 33.06 -12.21
C LEU A 131 -11.84 32.80 -12.72
N SER A 132 -11.99 31.85 -13.64
CA SER A 132 -13.32 31.36 -14.00
C SER A 132 -13.97 30.68 -12.80
N THR A 133 -15.31 30.63 -12.78
CA THR A 133 -16.07 29.92 -11.73
C THR A 133 -15.60 28.48 -11.55
N ASN A 134 -15.30 27.77 -12.64
CA ASN A 134 -14.75 26.42 -12.59
C ASN A 134 -13.36 26.36 -11.96
N ALA A 135 -12.49 27.34 -12.22
CA ALA A 135 -11.17 27.39 -11.59
C ALA A 135 -11.30 27.65 -10.08
N MET A 136 -12.21 28.53 -9.66
CA MET A 136 -12.48 28.79 -8.25
C MET A 136 -13.07 27.57 -7.54
N ILE A 137 -14.09 26.92 -8.12
CA ILE A 137 -14.66 25.67 -7.60
C ILE A 137 -13.58 24.59 -7.54
N GLY A 138 -12.73 24.47 -8.56
CA GLY A 138 -11.61 23.53 -8.57
C GLY A 138 -10.65 23.74 -7.39
N CYS A 139 -10.36 24.99 -7.03
CA CYS A 139 -9.50 25.31 -5.88
C CYS A 139 -10.14 24.92 -4.53
N LEU A 140 -11.46 25.01 -4.40
CA LEU A 140 -12.19 24.62 -3.19
C LEU A 140 -12.40 23.12 -3.08
N LEU A 141 -12.52 22.46 -4.22
CA LEU A 141 -12.74 21.04 -4.36
C LEU A 141 -11.48 20.21 -4.10
N GLU A 142 -10.34 20.66 -4.63
CA GLU A 142 -9.09 19.89 -4.61
C GLU A 142 -8.67 19.55 -3.17
N GLU A 143 -8.46 18.25 -2.92
CA GLU A 143 -8.10 17.67 -1.63
C GLU A 143 -9.16 17.77 -0.51
N SER A 144 -10.40 18.14 -0.85
CA SER A 144 -11.51 18.12 0.09
C SER A 144 -11.95 16.67 0.37
N ASN A 145 -12.19 16.33 1.63
CA ASN A 145 -12.74 15.04 2.06
C ASN A 145 -14.27 15.07 2.28
N LEU A 146 -14.92 16.20 2.00
CA LEU A 146 -16.35 16.38 2.27
C LEU A 146 -17.23 15.56 1.33
N GLY A 147 -18.41 15.15 1.83
CA GLY A 147 -19.57 14.74 1.07
C GLY A 147 -19.93 15.77 -0.01
N LEU A 148 -20.49 15.32 -1.12
CA LEU A 148 -20.86 16.19 -2.24
C LEU A 148 -21.77 17.33 -1.76
N SER A 149 -22.76 17.02 -0.92
CA SER A 149 -23.71 18.01 -0.43
C SER A 149 -23.02 19.10 0.40
N LYS A 150 -22.17 18.71 1.38
CA LYS A 150 -21.40 19.68 2.19
C LYS A 150 -20.38 20.46 1.38
N LEU A 151 -19.73 19.83 0.40
CA LEU A 151 -18.78 20.49 -0.49
C LEU A 151 -19.48 21.57 -1.34
N VAL A 152 -20.67 21.27 -1.87
CA VAL A 152 -21.47 22.23 -2.63
C VAL A 152 -21.89 23.40 -1.77
N ASP A 153 -22.34 23.16 -0.54
CA ASP A 153 -22.72 24.23 0.39
C ASP A 153 -21.51 25.10 0.76
N GLU A 154 -20.36 24.51 1.12
CA GLU A 154 -19.13 25.27 1.42
C GLU A 154 -18.67 26.09 0.21
N ALA A 155 -18.73 25.52 -0.99
CA ALA A 155 -18.33 26.20 -2.22
C ALA A 155 -19.29 27.33 -2.60
N PHE A 156 -20.60 27.10 -2.47
CA PHE A 156 -21.61 28.14 -2.72
C PHE A 156 -21.44 29.31 -1.76
N GLU A 157 -21.27 29.05 -0.45
CA GLU A 157 -21.09 30.11 0.54
C GLU A 157 -19.84 30.96 0.29
N LYS A 158 -18.78 30.37 -0.25
CA LYS A 158 -17.55 31.08 -0.63
C LYS A 158 -17.67 31.88 -1.93
N LEU A 159 -18.57 31.47 -2.83
CA LEU A 159 -18.72 32.07 -4.15
C LEU A 159 -19.97 32.96 -4.27
N LYS A 160 -20.81 33.03 -3.24
CA LYS A 160 -22.00 33.88 -3.22
C LYS A 160 -21.63 35.34 -3.53
N GLY A 161 -22.44 35.98 -4.37
CA GLY A 161 -22.15 37.32 -4.89
C GLY A 161 -21.37 37.33 -6.21
N THR A 162 -20.83 36.18 -6.65
CA THR A 162 -20.34 36.02 -8.04
C THR A 162 -21.53 35.87 -8.99
N GLU A 163 -21.49 36.57 -10.12
CA GLU A 163 -22.56 36.51 -11.13
C GLU A 163 -22.77 35.08 -11.65
N GLY A 164 -24.04 34.67 -11.78
CA GLY A 164 -24.42 33.36 -12.31
C GLY A 164 -24.21 32.17 -11.36
N VAL A 165 -23.72 32.41 -10.13
CA VAL A 165 -23.52 31.33 -9.14
C VAL A 165 -24.80 31.03 -8.36
N SER A 166 -25.24 29.78 -8.47
CA SER A 166 -26.31 29.15 -7.69
C SER A 166 -25.86 27.79 -7.15
N VAL A 167 -26.50 27.26 -6.12
CA VAL A 167 -26.25 25.91 -5.58
C VAL A 167 -26.26 24.84 -6.69
N ALA A 168 -27.23 24.90 -7.60
CA ALA A 168 -27.34 23.97 -8.72
C ALA A 168 -26.16 24.09 -9.71
N SER A 169 -25.71 25.31 -10.01
CA SER A 169 -24.55 25.53 -10.87
C SER A 169 -23.25 25.04 -10.23
N VAL A 170 -23.09 25.22 -8.91
CA VAL A 170 -21.92 24.72 -8.15
C VAL A 170 -21.90 23.20 -8.16
N ARG A 171 -23.04 22.56 -7.84
CA ARG A 171 -23.17 21.09 -7.89
C ARG A 171 -22.84 20.55 -9.28
N SER A 172 -23.39 21.16 -10.33
CA SER A 172 -23.11 20.76 -11.71
C SER A 172 -21.63 20.89 -12.05
N SER A 173 -21.00 21.98 -11.62
CA SER A 173 -19.58 22.23 -11.84
C SER A 173 -18.70 21.21 -11.09
N VAL A 174 -18.96 20.96 -9.81
CA VAL A 174 -18.25 19.95 -9.00
C VAL A 174 -18.27 18.58 -9.69
N LEU A 175 -19.43 18.15 -10.19
CA LEU A 175 -19.56 16.86 -10.89
C LEU A 175 -18.87 16.85 -12.26
N LEU A 176 -18.85 17.99 -12.96
CA LEU A 176 -18.21 18.15 -14.26
C LEU A 176 -16.68 18.10 -14.14
N ILE A 177 -16.10 18.93 -13.27
CA ILE A 177 -14.64 19.10 -13.17
C ILE A 177 -13.99 18.19 -12.14
N GLY A 178 -14.77 17.68 -11.18
CA GLY A 178 -14.28 16.89 -10.05
C GLY A 178 -14.45 15.39 -10.26
N GLN A 179 -13.61 14.64 -9.56
CA GLN A 179 -13.72 13.21 -9.36
C GLN A 179 -13.46 12.90 -7.88
N ARG A 180 -14.15 11.90 -7.35
CA ARG A 180 -14.02 11.46 -5.97
C ARG A 180 -13.19 10.19 -5.92
N MET A 181 -12.07 10.26 -5.22
CA MET A 181 -11.09 9.19 -5.09
C MET A 181 -11.17 8.57 -3.71
N MET A 182 -11.06 7.24 -3.65
CA MET A 182 -10.99 6.47 -2.41
C MET A 182 -9.55 5.98 -2.25
N TYR A 183 -8.90 6.33 -1.13
CA TYR A 183 -7.51 5.95 -0.87
C TYR A 183 -7.35 4.95 0.29
N GLY A 184 -8.43 4.67 1.03
CA GLY A 184 -8.46 3.74 2.16
C GLY A 184 -9.22 2.46 1.82
N GLN A 185 -10.24 2.14 2.63
CA GLN A 185 -11.15 1.02 2.42
C GLN A 185 -12.61 1.50 2.50
N SER A 186 -13.39 1.21 1.46
CA SER A 186 -14.83 1.54 1.43
C SER A 186 -15.69 0.46 2.08
N SER A 187 -16.76 0.89 2.76
CA SER A 187 -17.88 0.01 3.09
C SER A 187 -18.63 -0.42 1.81
N PRO A 188 -19.16 -1.65 1.71
CA PRO A 188 -19.99 -2.06 0.58
C PRO A 188 -21.26 -1.20 0.42
N ASP A 189 -21.75 -0.61 1.52
CA ASP A 189 -22.95 0.22 1.55
C ASP A 189 -22.64 1.72 1.51
N ALA A 190 -21.38 2.10 1.24
CA ALA A 190 -20.98 3.51 1.20
C ALA A 190 -21.63 4.22 0.00
N ASP A 191 -22.33 5.33 0.27
CA ASP A 191 -22.63 6.30 -0.78
C ASP A 191 -21.31 6.92 -1.25
N VAL A 192 -20.85 6.53 -2.44
CA VAL A 192 -19.58 6.99 -3.01
C VAL A 192 -19.48 8.51 -3.03
N LEU A 193 -20.59 9.24 -3.17
CA LEU A 193 -20.59 10.70 -3.26
C LEU A 193 -20.74 11.40 -1.90
N GLU A 194 -21.16 10.70 -0.85
CA GLU A 194 -21.48 11.32 0.44
C GLU A 194 -20.73 10.70 1.63
N ASP A 195 -20.13 9.51 1.49
CA ASP A 195 -19.39 8.84 2.57
C ASP A 195 -18.18 9.66 3.00
N GLU A 196 -18.09 9.95 4.29
CA GLU A 196 -17.00 10.70 4.91
C GLU A 196 -16.25 9.84 5.95
N SER A 197 -16.43 8.51 5.93
CA SER A 197 -15.72 7.59 6.82
C SER A 197 -14.22 7.82 6.79
N GLU A 198 -13.62 7.92 7.98
CA GLU A 198 -12.18 8.14 8.14
C GLU A 198 -11.35 7.00 7.54
N LEU A 199 -11.88 5.78 7.52
CA LEU A 199 -11.20 4.61 6.96
C LEU A 199 -11.20 4.61 5.43
N SER A 200 -12.18 5.26 4.80
CA SER A 200 -12.32 5.30 3.34
C SER A 200 -11.32 6.27 2.70
N LEU A 201 -10.85 7.27 3.45
CA LEU A 201 -9.95 8.32 2.96
C LEU A 201 -10.45 8.95 1.64
N TRP A 202 -11.72 9.34 1.61
CA TRP A 202 -12.30 10.00 0.44
C TRP A 202 -11.64 11.35 0.18
N CYS A 203 -11.43 11.65 -1.09
CA CYS A 203 -10.77 12.88 -1.52
C CYS A 203 -11.28 13.31 -2.89
N TRP A 204 -11.72 14.55 -2.97
CA TRP A 204 -12.04 15.20 -4.22
C TRP A 204 -10.78 15.69 -4.93
N GLU A 205 -10.74 15.45 -6.23
CA GLU A 205 -9.67 15.89 -7.10
C GLU A 205 -10.26 16.48 -8.37
N VAL A 206 -9.67 17.53 -8.92
CA VAL A 206 -10.00 17.95 -10.29
C VAL A 206 -9.56 16.86 -11.29
N ARG A 207 -10.40 16.58 -12.29
CA ARG A 207 -10.11 15.65 -13.38
C ARG A 207 -8.91 16.12 -14.21
N ASP A 208 -8.85 17.42 -14.49
CA ASP A 208 -7.75 18.06 -15.21
C ASP A 208 -7.11 19.16 -14.36
N LEU A 209 -5.83 18.97 -14.00
CA LEU A 209 -5.04 19.97 -13.27
C LEU A 209 -4.92 21.29 -14.02
N LYS A 210 -5.18 21.34 -15.32
CA LYS A 210 -5.22 22.59 -16.10
C LYS A 210 -6.30 23.57 -15.64
N VAL A 211 -7.34 23.08 -14.96
CA VAL A 211 -8.36 23.93 -14.33
C VAL A 211 -7.77 24.77 -13.19
N LEU A 212 -6.70 24.29 -12.55
CA LEU A 212 -6.06 24.98 -11.42
C LEU A 212 -4.94 25.92 -11.88
N PRO A 213 -4.59 26.95 -11.10
CA PRO A 213 -3.47 27.85 -11.39
C PRO A 213 -2.15 27.11 -11.59
N VAL A 214 -1.38 27.49 -12.62
CA VAL A 214 -0.13 26.81 -13.02
C VAL A 214 0.84 26.62 -11.85
N ARG A 215 0.95 27.63 -10.98
CA ARG A 215 1.86 27.63 -9.82
C ARG A 215 1.58 26.50 -8.83
N THR A 216 0.34 26.03 -8.70
CA THR A 216 -0.03 24.97 -7.73
C THR A 216 0.03 23.56 -8.30
N ARG A 217 0.01 23.40 -9.62
CA ARG A 217 -0.09 22.09 -10.29
C ARG A 217 1.02 21.11 -9.90
N GLY A 218 2.28 21.56 -9.86
CA GLY A 218 3.42 20.69 -9.52
C GLY A 218 3.33 20.15 -8.09
N PHE A 219 2.99 21.03 -7.14
CA PHE A 219 2.79 20.66 -5.73
C PHE A 219 1.63 19.67 -5.56
N LEU A 220 0.49 19.92 -6.19
CA LEU A 220 -0.67 19.03 -6.13
C LEU A 220 -0.40 17.68 -6.80
N SER A 221 0.35 17.65 -7.91
CA SER A 221 0.78 16.41 -8.57
C SER A 221 1.63 15.52 -7.64
N ALA A 222 2.53 16.12 -6.86
CA ALA A 222 3.32 15.41 -5.86
C ALA A 222 2.42 14.79 -4.77
N ARG A 223 1.44 15.56 -4.27
CA ARG A 223 0.50 15.10 -3.23
C ARG A 223 -0.44 14.00 -3.72
N ARG A 224 -0.98 14.11 -4.94
CA ARG A 224 -1.73 13.02 -5.59
C ARG A 224 -0.91 11.74 -5.70
N THR A 225 0.38 11.87 -6.04
CA THR A 225 1.29 10.72 -6.10
C THR A 225 1.50 10.10 -4.71
N ALA A 226 1.65 10.92 -3.67
CA ALA A 226 1.73 10.47 -2.29
C ALA A 226 0.49 9.65 -1.90
N ARG A 227 -0.71 10.19 -2.10
CA ARG A 227 -1.99 9.50 -1.79
C ARG A 227 -2.12 8.17 -2.53
N LYS A 228 -1.74 8.12 -3.82
CA LYS A 228 -1.71 6.86 -4.59
C LYS A 228 -0.78 5.83 -3.98
N LYS A 229 0.42 6.22 -3.54
CA LYS A 229 1.37 5.29 -2.89
C LYS A 229 0.89 4.84 -1.50
N ILE A 230 0.26 5.74 -0.75
CA ILE A 230 -0.39 5.39 0.51
C ILE A 230 -1.47 4.33 0.27
N HIS A 231 -2.34 4.52 -0.73
CA HIS A 231 -3.38 3.54 -1.05
C HIS A 231 -2.83 2.19 -1.51
N GLU A 232 -1.79 2.17 -2.36
CA GLU A 232 -1.09 0.94 -2.74
C GLU A 232 -0.59 0.16 -1.51
N ARG A 233 -0.02 0.87 -0.52
CA ARG A 233 0.50 0.27 0.71
C ARG A 233 -0.62 -0.20 1.64
N ILE A 234 -1.65 0.62 1.88
CA ILE A 234 -2.84 0.27 2.66
C ILE A 234 -3.49 -1.01 2.11
N THR A 235 -3.69 -1.08 0.80
CA THR A 235 -4.27 -2.25 0.14
C THR A 235 -3.44 -3.52 0.37
N ALA A 236 -2.10 -3.41 0.28
CA ALA A 236 -1.20 -4.52 0.52
C ALA A 236 -1.20 -4.97 2.00
N LEU A 237 -1.29 -4.03 2.94
CA LEU A 237 -1.38 -4.30 4.37
C LEU A 237 -2.69 -5.01 4.73
N HIS A 238 -3.84 -4.50 4.28
CA HIS A 238 -5.13 -5.18 4.50
C HIS A 238 -5.17 -6.57 3.87
N SER A 239 -4.66 -6.72 2.64
CA SER A 239 -4.55 -8.04 1.99
C SER A 239 -3.71 -9.02 2.82
N THR A 240 -2.65 -8.52 3.47
CA THR A 240 -1.79 -9.33 4.34
C THR A 240 -2.55 -9.72 5.61
N LEU A 241 -3.20 -8.77 6.29
CA LEU A 241 -4.02 -9.05 7.48
C LEU A 241 -5.10 -10.11 7.20
N SER A 242 -5.87 -9.96 6.12
CA SER A 242 -6.90 -10.94 5.74
C SER A 242 -6.33 -12.32 5.43
N ALA A 243 -5.14 -12.41 4.81
CA ALA A 243 -4.48 -13.69 4.58
C ALA A 243 -4.05 -14.38 5.89
N LEU A 244 -3.64 -13.59 6.89
CA LEU A 244 -3.29 -14.10 8.21
C LEU A 244 -4.53 -14.61 8.97
N GLU A 245 -5.70 -14.02 8.76
CA GLU A 245 -6.96 -14.44 9.40
C GLU A 245 -7.55 -15.72 8.79
N SER A 246 -7.22 -16.06 7.54
CA SER A 246 -7.73 -17.27 6.89
C SER A 246 -7.22 -18.57 7.56
N THR A 247 -8.08 -19.57 7.77
CA THR A 247 -7.76 -20.78 8.58
C THR A 247 -7.34 -22.02 7.76
N GLY A 248 -7.19 -21.91 6.43
CA GLY A 248 -6.93 -23.06 5.54
C GLY A 248 -5.45 -23.33 5.25
N ALA A 249 -4.88 -24.41 5.77
CA ALA A 249 -3.42 -24.65 5.83
C ALA A 249 -2.64 -24.59 4.49
N GLU A 250 -3.14 -25.12 3.37
CA GLU A 250 -2.40 -25.09 2.09
C GLU A 250 -2.70 -23.85 1.23
N GLY A 251 -3.97 -23.44 1.16
CA GLY A 251 -4.39 -22.22 0.45
C GLY A 251 -3.80 -20.94 1.07
N GLN A 252 -3.70 -20.92 2.40
CA GLN A 252 -3.12 -19.80 3.15
C GLN A 252 -1.66 -19.55 2.79
N VAL A 253 -0.85 -20.58 2.54
CA VAL A 253 0.60 -20.42 2.28
C VAL A 253 0.86 -19.75 0.94
N ASN A 254 0.13 -20.18 -0.09
CA ASN A 254 0.27 -19.63 -1.43
C ASN A 254 -0.25 -18.19 -1.47
N GLU A 255 -1.39 -17.90 -0.83
CA GLU A 255 -1.89 -16.54 -0.71
C GLU A 255 -0.95 -15.67 0.14
N LEU A 256 -0.43 -16.17 1.25
CA LEU A 256 0.50 -15.41 2.09
C LEU A 256 1.82 -15.11 1.38
N ARG A 257 2.32 -16.04 0.56
CA ARG A 257 3.47 -15.80 -0.34
C ARG A 257 3.17 -14.68 -1.34
N LYS A 258 1.99 -14.69 -1.93
CA LYS A 258 1.56 -13.68 -2.92
C LYS A 258 1.37 -12.30 -2.29
N VAL A 259 0.68 -12.19 -1.15
CA VAL A 259 0.46 -10.90 -0.47
C VAL A 259 1.74 -10.34 0.14
N SER A 260 2.62 -11.19 0.70
CA SER A 260 3.93 -10.74 1.21
C SER A 260 4.83 -10.20 0.09
N MET A 261 4.79 -10.78 -1.11
CA MET A 261 5.48 -10.23 -2.28
C MET A 261 4.91 -8.87 -2.69
N LYS A 262 3.58 -8.71 -2.71
CA LYS A 262 2.93 -7.42 -3.00
C LYS A 262 3.32 -6.36 -1.96
N LEU A 263 3.31 -6.73 -0.68
CA LEU A 263 3.70 -5.85 0.42
C LEU A 263 5.15 -5.40 0.25
N SER A 264 6.10 -6.29 -0.07
CA SER A 264 7.49 -5.89 -0.29
C SER A 264 7.72 -4.98 -1.50
N LYS A 265 6.83 -4.99 -2.49
CA LYS A 265 6.91 -4.12 -3.68
C LYS A 265 6.33 -2.72 -3.42
N ALA A 266 5.32 -2.62 -2.56
CA ALA A 266 4.75 -1.34 -2.17
C ALA A 266 5.71 -0.62 -1.20
N LEU A 267 6.02 0.65 -1.48
CA LEU A 267 6.84 1.47 -0.60
C LEU A 267 6.22 1.50 0.81
N ASN A 268 7.04 1.27 1.83
CA ASN A 268 6.63 1.49 3.22
C ASN A 268 6.50 3.00 3.50
N LEU A 269 5.94 3.36 4.66
CA LEU A 269 5.72 4.75 5.06
C LEU A 269 6.95 5.65 4.84
N GLU A 270 8.13 5.20 5.30
CA GLU A 270 9.38 5.97 5.17
C GLU A 270 9.80 6.13 3.70
N GLY A 271 9.67 5.06 2.90
CA GLY A 271 9.92 5.10 1.46
C GLY A 271 9.00 6.07 0.74
N ILE A 272 7.73 6.18 1.15
CA ILE A 272 6.77 7.14 0.60
C ILE A 272 7.18 8.57 0.99
N ARG A 273 7.49 8.82 2.26
CA ARG A 273 7.95 10.14 2.74
C ARG A 273 9.18 10.63 1.97
N SER A 274 10.19 9.77 1.88
CA SER A 274 11.42 10.04 1.13
C SER A 274 11.17 10.31 -0.35
N MET A 275 10.24 9.58 -0.98
CA MET A 275 9.84 9.84 -2.38
C MET A 275 9.19 11.22 -2.54
N VAL A 276 8.26 11.59 -1.66
CA VAL A 276 7.55 12.87 -1.71
C VAL A 276 8.51 14.04 -1.51
N GLU A 277 9.45 13.92 -0.58
CA GLU A 277 10.48 14.94 -0.34
C GLU A 277 11.30 15.21 -1.61
N ARG A 278 11.81 14.16 -2.27
CA ARG A 278 12.56 14.29 -3.52
C ARG A 278 11.76 14.96 -4.63
N VAL A 279 10.48 14.58 -4.79
CA VAL A 279 9.61 15.18 -5.81
C VAL A 279 9.33 16.65 -5.51
N THR A 280 9.14 16.98 -4.23
CA THR A 280 8.87 18.36 -3.78
C THR A 280 10.09 19.25 -4.00
N GLN A 281 11.29 18.79 -3.66
CA GLN A 281 12.54 19.51 -3.92
C GLN A 281 12.73 19.78 -5.42
N LYS A 282 12.50 18.78 -6.28
CA LYS A 282 12.58 18.94 -7.75
C LYS A 282 11.61 20.02 -8.27
N ASN A 283 10.39 20.04 -7.76
CA ASN A 283 9.38 21.02 -8.17
C ASN A 283 9.70 22.45 -7.72
N ASN A 284 10.45 22.63 -6.63
CA ASN A 284 10.88 23.95 -6.16
C ASN A 284 12.08 24.49 -6.94
N ILE A 285 12.93 23.62 -7.49
CA ILE A 285 14.09 24.00 -8.32
C ILE A 285 13.65 24.45 -9.74
N GLN A 286 12.47 24.01 -10.20
CA GLN A 286 11.94 24.32 -11.54
C GLN A 286 10.97 25.51 -11.57
N ARG A 287 10.84 26.27 -10.48
CA ARG A 287 10.03 27.50 -10.38
C ARG A 287 10.90 28.73 -10.43
#